data_AF-A0A7C8FWB5-F1
#
_entry.id   AF-A0A7C8FWB5-F1
#
_cell.length_a   1.000
_cell.length_b   1.000
_cell.length_c   1.000
_cell.angle_alpha   90.00
_cell.angle_beta   90.00
_cell.angle_gamma   90.00
#
_symmetry.space_group_name_H-M   'P 1'
#
loop_
_entity.id
_entity.type
_entity.pdbx_description
1 polymer ?
#
loop_
_entity_poly.entity_id
_entity_poly.type
_entity_poly.pdbx_seq_one_letter_code
_entity_poly.pdbx_strand_id
1 'polypeptide(L)'
;MGFFQQRSTNWQASGSASISLTCSIYGNRSSFGSCRRFRKGFGMFHKLISIYPLSNFRLLGFFPGQEARLYDMGKLIEVHPAFAPLRNDDLFRDVRIDAGGYGISWSDEIDLSSSEIYECGTALDVAAIEKAALLREIVAARQGAGLSQNAVEEASGIRQPVIARMETAATNPQLDTILRALAPLGKTLAVVDVNEEVIAL
;
A
#
# COMPACT_ATOMS: atom_id res chain seq x y z
N MET A 1 51.88 -28.18 -7.39
CA MET A 1 51.12 -29.08 -6.50
C MET A 1 49.99 -28.24 -5.91
N GLY A 2 48.72 -28.31 -6.32
CA GLY A 2 47.95 -29.44 -6.80
C GLY A 2 46.87 -29.76 -5.75
N PHE A 3 45.69 -29.17 -5.94
CA PHE A 3 44.34 -29.59 -5.49
C PHE A 3 44.12 -30.05 -4.03
N PHE A 4 43.33 -29.27 -3.29
CA PHE A 4 42.61 -29.73 -2.09
C PHE A 4 41.21 -30.21 -2.50
N GLN A 5 40.95 -31.48 -2.22
CA GLN A 5 39.76 -32.22 -2.65
C GLN A 5 38.63 -32.07 -1.63
N GLN A 6 37.46 -31.63 -2.09
CA GLN A 6 36.21 -31.58 -1.33
C GLN A 6 35.78 -32.99 -0.90
N ARG A 7 35.36 -33.14 0.37
CA ARG A 7 34.53 -34.26 0.81
C ARG A 7 33.09 -33.78 0.95
N SER A 8 32.23 -34.46 0.20
CA SER A 8 30.78 -34.39 0.22
C SER A 8 30.23 -34.90 1.56
N THR A 9 29.21 -34.19 2.08
CA THR A 9 28.21 -34.81 2.94
C THR A 9 26.84 -34.51 2.35
N ASN A 10 26.09 -35.59 2.15
CA ASN A 10 24.78 -35.65 1.53
C ASN A 10 23.74 -34.91 2.37
N TRP A 11 22.99 -34.00 1.76
CA TRP A 11 21.67 -33.62 2.22
C TRP A 11 20.64 -34.36 1.39
N GLN A 12 19.96 -35.32 2.03
CA GLN A 12 18.79 -35.98 1.47
C GLN A 12 17.64 -34.97 1.41
N ALA A 13 17.13 -34.75 0.20
CA ALA A 13 15.95 -33.94 -0.04
C ALA A 13 14.71 -34.68 0.45
N SER A 14 14.13 -34.25 1.57
CA SER A 14 12.71 -34.45 1.86
C SER A 14 11.95 -33.28 1.24
N GLY A 15 11.16 -33.57 0.21
CA GLY A 15 10.39 -32.58 -0.54
C GLY A 15 9.26 -31.97 0.28
N SER A 16 9.26 -30.65 0.37
CA SER A 16 8.08 -29.80 0.54
C SER A 16 8.11 -28.81 -0.62
N ALA A 17 7.14 -28.93 -1.53
CA ALA A 17 7.04 -28.09 -2.71
C ALA A 17 6.55 -26.69 -2.29
N SER A 18 7.48 -25.83 -1.87
CA SER A 18 7.22 -24.39 -1.78
C SER A 18 7.05 -23.87 -3.21
N ILE A 19 5.87 -23.33 -3.51
CA ILE A 19 5.58 -22.70 -4.81
C ILE A 19 6.12 -21.27 -4.73
N SER A 20 7.45 -21.14 -4.77
CA SER A 20 8.07 -19.83 -4.98
C SER A 20 7.78 -19.40 -6.42
N LEU A 21 6.77 -18.55 -6.61
CA LEU A 21 6.50 -17.85 -7.87
C LEU A 21 7.57 -16.77 -8.08
N THR A 22 8.81 -17.21 -8.29
CA THR A 22 9.79 -16.38 -8.99
C THR A 22 9.35 -16.27 -10.44
N CYS A 23 9.54 -15.09 -11.03
CA CYS A 23 9.16 -14.71 -12.39
C CYS A 23 9.74 -15.63 -13.52
N SER A 24 10.42 -16.73 -13.17
CA SER A 24 10.97 -17.75 -14.07
C SER A 24 9.96 -18.81 -14.53
N ILE A 25 8.79 -18.97 -13.89
CA ILE A 25 7.78 -19.96 -14.31
C ILE A 25 6.93 -19.49 -15.52
N TYR A 26 6.91 -18.20 -15.85
CA TYR A 26 6.23 -17.68 -17.06
C TYR A 26 7.08 -17.78 -18.33
N GLY A 27 7.80 -18.88 -18.48
CA GLY A 27 8.49 -19.29 -19.70
C GLY A 27 7.59 -20.04 -20.69
N ASN A 28 6.34 -19.64 -20.90
CA ASN A 28 5.60 -20.10 -22.08
C ASN A 28 4.77 -18.98 -22.72
N ARG A 29 5.37 -18.38 -23.75
CA ARG A 29 4.73 -17.40 -24.64
C ARG A 29 3.62 -18.09 -25.42
N SER A 30 2.35 -17.94 -25.03
CA SER A 30 1.22 -17.98 -25.97
C SER A 30 -0.18 -17.80 -25.34
N SER A 31 -0.40 -16.87 -24.41
CA SER A 31 -1.74 -16.24 -24.22
C SER A 31 -1.74 -15.16 -23.14
N PHE A 32 -0.99 -14.08 -23.32
CA PHE A 32 -1.21 -12.88 -22.49
C PHE A 32 -1.47 -11.68 -23.38
N GLY A 33 -2.75 -11.31 -23.44
CA GLY A 33 -3.21 -10.05 -24.01
C GLY A 33 -2.70 -8.89 -23.15
N SER A 34 -1.75 -8.15 -23.71
CA SER A 34 -1.41 -6.76 -23.38
C SER A 34 -0.73 -6.42 -22.03
N CYS A 35 -0.04 -7.35 -21.37
CA CYS A 35 0.98 -6.92 -20.41
C CYS A 35 2.20 -6.40 -21.19
N ARG A 36 2.34 -5.07 -21.27
CA ARG A 36 3.30 -4.40 -22.16
C ARG A 36 4.75 -4.68 -21.73
N ARG A 37 5.46 -5.39 -22.61
CA ARG A 37 6.90 -5.24 -22.96
C ARG A 37 7.90 -5.29 -21.79
N PHE A 38 8.29 -6.52 -21.45
CA PHE A 38 9.52 -6.85 -20.70
C PHE A 38 10.75 -6.17 -21.33
N ARG A 39 11.32 -5.14 -20.67
CA ARG A 39 12.71 -4.74 -20.91
C ARG A 39 13.58 -5.58 -19.97
N LYS A 40 14.48 -6.39 -20.54
CA LYS A 40 15.60 -7.00 -19.80
C LYS A 40 16.49 -5.87 -19.26
N GLY A 41 16.18 -5.41 -18.06
CA GLY A 41 17.08 -4.66 -17.18
C GLY A 41 17.32 -5.50 -15.94
N PHE A 42 18.51 -5.39 -15.35
CA PHE A 42 18.83 -5.93 -14.03
C PHE A 42 17.63 -5.72 -13.08
N GLY A 43 16.98 -6.79 -12.64
CA GLY A 43 15.81 -6.69 -11.77
C GLY A 43 16.24 -6.02 -10.47
N MET A 44 15.83 -4.78 -10.26
CA MET A 44 15.97 -4.17 -8.94
C MET A 44 14.98 -4.89 -8.03
N PHE A 45 15.49 -5.61 -7.04
CA PHE A 45 14.64 -6.20 -6.03
C PHE A 45 14.07 -5.07 -5.15
N HIS A 46 12.75 -4.91 -5.17
CA HIS A 46 12.08 -3.84 -4.43
C HIS A 46 11.89 -4.28 -2.98
N LYS A 47 12.67 -3.70 -2.06
CA LYS A 47 12.54 -4.02 -0.64
C LYS A 47 11.22 -3.45 -0.11
N LEU A 48 10.36 -4.31 0.39
CA LEU A 48 9.11 -3.95 1.05
C LEU A 48 9.41 -3.52 2.50
N ILE A 49 8.86 -2.39 2.92
CA ILE A 49 9.03 -1.81 4.26
C ILE A 49 7.86 -2.18 5.17
N SER A 50 6.63 -2.06 4.66
CA SER A 50 5.42 -2.44 5.36
C SER A 50 4.36 -2.91 4.37
N ILE A 51 3.41 -3.70 4.88
CA ILE A 51 2.29 -4.27 4.13
C ILE A 51 1.05 -4.18 5.01
N TYR A 52 -0.05 -3.74 4.42
CA TYR A 52 -1.33 -3.65 5.11
C TYR A 52 -2.40 -4.38 4.31
N PRO A 53 -3.06 -5.41 4.89
CA PRO A 53 -4.19 -6.05 4.28
C PRO A 53 -5.41 -5.12 4.36
N LEU A 54 -6.03 -4.93 3.22
CA LEU A 54 -7.27 -4.18 3.05
C LEU A 54 -8.41 -5.14 2.72
N SER A 55 -9.64 -4.65 2.65
CA SER A 55 -10.77 -5.49 2.25
C SER A 55 -10.69 -5.85 0.75
N ASN A 56 -11.60 -6.71 0.29
CA ASN A 56 -11.66 -7.19 -1.10
C ASN A 56 -10.32 -7.78 -1.61
N PHE A 57 -9.54 -8.41 -0.73
CA PHE A 57 -8.24 -9.02 -1.05
C PHE A 57 -7.23 -8.02 -1.63
N ARG A 58 -7.21 -6.80 -1.11
CA ARG A 58 -6.22 -5.79 -1.52
C ARG A 58 -5.07 -5.70 -0.52
N LEU A 59 -3.89 -5.40 -1.03
CA LEU A 59 -2.68 -5.17 -0.24
C LEU A 59 -2.14 -3.78 -0.52
N LEU A 60 -1.86 -3.03 0.53
CA LEU A 60 -1.12 -1.78 0.43
C LEU A 60 0.32 -2.01 0.88
N GLY A 61 1.24 -2.05 -0.09
CA GLY A 61 2.67 -2.20 0.16
C GLY A 61 3.39 -0.86 0.11
N PHE A 62 4.27 -0.60 1.08
CA PHE A 62 5.15 0.56 1.10
C PHE A 62 6.60 0.18 0.84
N PHE A 63 7.27 1.01 0.05
CA PHE A 63 8.65 0.84 -0.40
C PHE A 63 9.48 2.09 0.00
N PRO A 64 10.81 2.03 -0.04
CA PRO A 64 11.68 3.18 0.22
C PRO A 64 11.29 4.38 -0.64
N GLY A 65 11.45 5.59 -0.09
CA GLY A 65 11.16 6.83 -0.84
C GLY A 65 9.69 7.24 -0.88
N GLN A 66 8.86 6.76 0.07
CA GLN A 66 7.41 7.04 0.14
C GLN A 66 6.61 6.45 -1.02
N GLU A 67 7.16 5.48 -1.73
CA GLU A 67 6.43 4.77 -2.78
C GLU A 67 5.44 3.80 -2.15
N ALA A 68 4.17 3.90 -2.55
CA ALA A 68 3.14 2.97 -2.15
C ALA A 68 2.50 2.29 -3.38
N ARG A 69 2.11 1.03 -3.21
CA ARG A 69 1.50 0.20 -4.24
C ARG A 69 0.24 -0.44 -3.68
N LEU A 70 -0.88 -0.20 -4.35
CA LEU A 70 -2.13 -0.92 -4.11
C LEU A 70 -2.19 -2.12 -5.06
N TYR A 71 -2.10 -3.32 -4.50
CA TYR A 71 -2.15 -4.57 -5.26
C TYR A 71 -3.48 -5.29 -5.00
N ASP A 72 -4.15 -5.66 -6.08
CA ASP A 72 -5.40 -6.42 -6.05
C ASP A 72 -5.09 -7.91 -6.25
N MET A 73 -5.21 -8.69 -5.17
CA MET A 73 -4.97 -10.13 -5.20
C MET A 73 -6.14 -10.90 -5.82
N GLY A 74 -7.30 -10.29 -6.04
CA GLY A 74 -8.51 -10.99 -6.51
C GLY A 74 -8.23 -11.77 -7.80
N LYS A 75 -7.57 -11.12 -8.76
CA LYS A 75 -7.17 -11.77 -10.03
C LYS A 75 -6.18 -12.92 -9.81
N LEU A 76 -5.25 -12.76 -8.88
CA LEU A 76 -4.26 -13.80 -8.59
C LEU A 76 -4.92 -15.03 -7.94
N ILE A 77 -5.84 -14.80 -6.99
CA ILE A 77 -6.62 -15.83 -6.30
C ILE A 77 -7.58 -16.57 -7.24
N GLU A 78 -8.07 -15.92 -8.30
CA GLU A 78 -8.88 -16.54 -9.34
C GLU A 78 -8.06 -17.43 -10.28
N VAL A 79 -6.89 -16.94 -10.71
CA VAL A 79 -6.07 -17.63 -11.72
C VAL A 79 -5.23 -18.76 -11.11
N HIS A 80 -4.82 -18.65 -9.85
CA HIS A 80 -3.90 -19.57 -9.21
C HIS A 80 -4.51 -20.26 -7.98
N PRO A 81 -4.83 -21.57 -8.07
CA PRO A 81 -5.44 -22.32 -6.97
C PRO A 81 -4.63 -22.34 -5.67
N ALA A 82 -3.31 -22.14 -5.74
CA ALA A 82 -2.44 -22.08 -4.56
C ALA A 82 -2.81 -20.93 -3.59
N PHE A 83 -3.38 -19.83 -4.10
CA PHE A 83 -3.85 -18.71 -3.28
C PHE A 83 -5.33 -18.84 -2.87
N ALA A 84 -6.02 -19.92 -3.27
CA ALA A 84 -7.42 -20.10 -2.91
C ALA A 84 -7.74 -20.05 -1.40
N PRO A 85 -6.85 -20.54 -0.49
CA PRO A 85 -7.05 -20.41 0.95
C PRO A 85 -7.16 -18.97 1.44
N LEU A 86 -6.55 -18.00 0.74
CA LEU A 86 -6.60 -16.57 1.09
C LEU A 86 -7.99 -15.96 0.92
N ARG A 87 -9.00 -16.69 0.42
CA ARG A 87 -10.41 -16.28 0.49
C ARG A 87 -10.93 -16.20 1.92
N ASN A 88 -10.26 -16.84 2.88
CA ASN A 88 -10.50 -16.64 4.29
C ASN A 88 -9.88 -15.30 4.72
N ASP A 89 -10.71 -14.37 5.19
CA ASP A 89 -10.30 -13.01 5.56
C ASP A 89 -9.32 -12.99 6.74
N ASP A 90 -9.51 -13.86 7.74
CA ASP A 90 -8.58 -13.97 8.88
C ASP A 90 -7.20 -14.42 8.41
N LEU A 91 -7.16 -15.44 7.55
CA LEU A 91 -5.91 -15.88 6.95
C LEU A 91 -5.29 -14.77 6.10
N PHE A 92 -6.07 -14.06 5.28
CA PHE A 92 -5.54 -12.97 4.45
C PHE A 92 -4.93 -11.83 5.29
N ARG A 93 -5.54 -11.51 6.43
CA ARG A 93 -5.05 -10.48 7.35
C ARG A 93 -3.77 -10.85 8.08
N ASP A 94 -3.48 -12.15 8.21
CA ASP A 94 -2.27 -12.67 8.84
C ASP A 94 -1.01 -12.57 7.95
N VAL A 95 -1.04 -11.76 6.89
CA VAL A 95 0.10 -11.48 6.01
C VAL A 95 1.32 -10.99 6.81
N ARG A 96 2.49 -11.54 6.50
CA ARG A 96 3.77 -11.18 7.13
C ARG A 96 4.81 -10.87 6.08
N ILE A 97 5.72 -9.96 6.41
CA ILE A 97 6.89 -9.68 5.57
C ILE A 97 7.97 -10.70 5.91
N ASP A 98 8.54 -11.31 4.87
CA ASP A 98 9.62 -12.28 5.02
C ASP A 98 10.90 -11.64 5.55
N ALA A 99 11.77 -12.47 6.14
CA ALA A 99 13.10 -12.03 6.54
C ALA A 99 13.85 -11.42 5.35
N GLY A 100 14.23 -10.15 5.47
CA GLY A 100 14.92 -9.39 4.42
C GLY A 100 14.01 -8.46 3.61
N GLY A 101 12.69 -8.63 3.66
CA GLY A 101 11.73 -7.72 3.03
C GLY A 101 11.61 -7.85 1.52
N TYR A 102 11.89 -9.03 0.95
CA TYR A 102 11.79 -9.28 -0.50
C TYR A 102 10.58 -10.13 -0.89
N GLY A 103 9.70 -10.40 0.08
CA GLY A 103 8.50 -11.21 -0.08
C GLY A 103 7.57 -11.01 1.11
N ILE A 104 6.36 -11.51 0.94
CA ILE A 104 5.38 -11.68 1.99
C ILE A 104 4.92 -13.13 2.01
N SER A 105 4.48 -13.59 3.18
CA SER A 105 3.96 -14.94 3.36
C SER A 105 2.79 -14.97 4.34
N TRP A 106 1.94 -15.97 4.15
CA TRP A 106 0.85 -16.31 5.06
C TRP A 106 1.09 -17.67 5.74
N SER A 107 1.81 -18.55 5.06
CA SER A 107 2.22 -19.87 5.55
C SER A 107 3.44 -20.36 4.77
N ASP A 108 4.00 -21.50 5.15
CA ASP A 108 5.14 -22.13 4.46
C ASP A 108 4.83 -22.48 2.98
N GLU A 109 3.56 -22.56 2.61
CA GLU A 109 3.10 -22.92 1.27
C GLU A 109 2.57 -21.74 0.46
N ILE A 110 2.33 -20.58 1.10
CA ILE A 110 1.72 -19.40 0.48
C ILE A 110 2.60 -18.19 0.71
N ASP A 111 3.40 -17.87 -0.31
CA ASP A 111 4.27 -16.70 -0.40
C ASP A 111 4.01 -15.88 -1.67
N LEU A 112 4.40 -14.60 -1.64
CA LEU A 112 4.34 -13.68 -2.77
C LEU A 112 5.56 -12.76 -2.77
N SER A 113 6.23 -12.64 -3.91
CA SER A 113 7.39 -11.75 -4.04
C SER A 113 7.01 -10.27 -3.93
N SER A 114 7.87 -9.45 -3.32
CA SER A 114 7.65 -8.00 -3.25
C SER A 114 7.68 -7.33 -4.63
N SER A 115 8.41 -7.92 -5.59
CA SER A 115 8.45 -7.43 -6.98
C SER A 115 7.09 -7.53 -7.67
N GLU A 116 6.30 -8.58 -7.40
CA GLU A 116 4.94 -8.71 -7.96
C GLU A 116 4.06 -7.54 -7.49
N ILE A 117 4.08 -7.24 -6.18
CA ILE A 117 3.35 -6.11 -5.61
C ILE A 117 3.81 -4.79 -6.24
N TYR A 118 5.12 -4.65 -6.48
CA TYR A 118 5.67 -3.41 -7.03
C TYR A 118 5.35 -3.21 -8.51
N GLU A 119 5.52 -4.25 -9.32
CA GLU A 119 5.40 -4.19 -10.78
C GLU A 119 3.95 -4.23 -11.25
N CYS A 120 3.11 -5.01 -10.56
CA CYS A 120 1.69 -5.18 -10.91
C CYS A 120 0.76 -4.31 -10.07
N GLY A 121 1.23 -3.77 -8.93
CA GLY A 121 0.45 -2.87 -8.09
C GLY A 121 0.31 -1.46 -8.67
N THR A 122 -0.84 -0.84 -8.41
CA THR A 122 -1.12 0.54 -8.81
C THR A 122 -0.36 1.49 -7.90
N ALA A 123 0.44 2.40 -8.47
CA ALA A 123 1.13 3.43 -7.70
C ALA A 123 0.12 4.35 -7.00
N LEU A 124 0.36 4.62 -5.72
CA LEU A 124 -0.55 5.40 -4.89
C LEU A 124 0.21 6.50 -4.16
N ASP A 125 -0.28 7.73 -4.23
CA ASP A 125 0.17 8.83 -3.37
C ASP A 125 -0.76 8.94 -2.16
N VAL A 126 -0.50 8.10 -1.15
CA VAL A 126 -1.31 8.02 0.07
C VAL A 126 -1.41 9.38 0.75
N ALA A 127 -0.30 10.13 0.80
CA ALA A 127 -0.27 11.43 1.47
C ALA A 127 -1.16 12.47 0.76
N ALA A 128 -1.13 12.51 -0.57
CA ALA A 128 -1.98 13.42 -1.34
C ALA A 128 -3.47 13.07 -1.22
N ILE A 129 -3.80 11.77 -1.25
CA ILE A 129 -5.19 11.28 -1.12
C ILE A 129 -5.75 11.62 0.27
N GLU A 130 -5.00 11.30 1.33
CA GLU A 130 -5.37 11.59 2.72
C GLU A 130 -5.53 13.08 2.97
N LYS A 131 -4.62 13.89 2.42
CA LYS A 131 -4.73 15.34 2.50
C LYS A 131 -6.02 15.83 1.84
N ALA A 132 -6.37 15.31 0.68
CA ALA A 132 -7.62 15.69 0.00
C ALA A 132 -8.86 15.25 0.81
N ALA A 133 -8.82 14.07 1.42
CA ALA A 133 -9.87 13.56 2.32
C ALA A 133 -10.06 14.49 3.52
N LEU A 134 -8.97 14.79 4.22
CA LEU A 134 -8.97 15.68 5.38
C LEU A 134 -9.54 17.06 5.05
N LEU A 135 -9.13 17.66 3.93
CA LEU A 135 -9.62 18.98 3.52
C LEU A 135 -11.12 18.95 3.20
N ARG A 136 -11.62 17.89 2.57
CA ARG A 136 -13.06 17.70 2.34
C ARG A 136 -13.84 17.59 3.65
N GLU A 137 -13.32 16.83 4.61
CA GLU A 137 -13.96 16.68 5.94
C GLU A 137 -14.01 18.02 6.70
N ILE A 138 -12.97 18.85 6.62
CA ILE A 138 -12.98 20.20 7.19
C ILE A 138 -14.11 21.05 6.57
N VAL A 139 -14.24 21.01 5.24
CA VAL A 139 -15.31 21.73 4.53
C VAL A 139 -16.69 21.23 4.95
N ALA A 140 -16.87 19.91 5.00
CA ALA A 140 -18.12 19.27 5.42
C ALA A 140 -18.47 19.63 6.87
N ALA A 141 -17.51 19.59 7.79
CA ALA A 141 -17.70 19.98 9.18
C ALA A 141 -18.11 21.46 9.31
N ARG A 142 -17.47 22.36 8.55
CA ARG A 142 -17.84 23.78 8.54
C ARG A 142 -19.26 23.99 8.02
N GLN A 143 -19.61 23.36 6.88
CA GLN A 143 -20.92 23.47 6.27
C GLN A 143 -22.02 22.87 7.16
N GLY A 144 -21.76 21.72 7.78
CA GLY A 144 -22.66 21.07 8.72
C GLY A 144 -22.90 21.87 10.00
N ALA A 145 -21.91 22.65 10.44
CA ALA A 145 -22.05 23.62 11.52
C ALA A 145 -22.75 24.93 11.09
N GLY A 146 -23.08 25.10 9.80
CA GLY A 146 -23.71 26.31 9.28
C GLY A 146 -22.80 27.55 9.27
N LEU A 147 -21.48 27.37 9.38
CA LEU A 147 -20.53 28.47 9.50
C LEU A 147 -20.00 28.92 8.13
N SER A 148 -19.91 30.24 7.93
CA SER A 148 -19.18 30.80 6.79
C SER A 148 -17.67 30.78 7.05
N GLN A 149 -16.86 30.96 6.00
CA GLN A 149 -15.41 31.08 6.19
C GLN A 149 -15.04 32.33 7.03
N ASN A 150 -15.81 33.42 6.93
CA ASN A 150 -15.63 34.61 7.77
C ASN A 150 -15.96 34.32 9.25
N ALA A 151 -16.98 33.51 9.53
CA ALA A 151 -17.30 33.11 10.89
C ALA A 151 -16.19 32.24 11.50
N VAL A 152 -15.59 31.35 10.71
CA VAL A 152 -14.40 30.60 11.14
C VAL A 152 -13.20 31.52 11.33
N GLU A 153 -13.03 32.56 10.53
CA GLU A 153 -11.98 33.58 10.76
C GLU A 153 -12.12 34.24 12.13
N GLU A 154 -13.32 34.72 12.47
CA GLU A 154 -13.61 35.37 13.75
C GLU A 154 -13.31 34.43 14.94
N ALA A 155 -13.68 33.16 14.82
CA ALA A 155 -13.53 32.18 15.90
C ALA A 155 -12.12 31.58 16.01
N SER A 156 -11.42 31.36 14.88
CA SER A 156 -10.09 30.73 14.84
C SER A 156 -8.93 31.73 14.84
N GLY A 157 -9.20 32.98 14.47
CA GLY A 157 -8.18 34.01 14.21
C GLY A 157 -7.35 33.76 12.95
N ILE A 158 -7.80 32.89 12.03
CA ILE A 158 -7.16 32.63 10.73
C ILE A 158 -7.87 33.45 9.67
N ARG A 159 -7.13 34.20 8.84
CA ARG A 159 -7.76 35.02 7.80
C ARG A 159 -8.56 34.19 6.79
N GLN A 160 -9.73 34.66 6.38
CA GLN A 160 -10.61 33.96 5.43
C GLN A 160 -9.90 33.57 4.12
N PRO A 161 -9.02 34.39 3.50
CA PRO A 161 -8.30 33.95 2.30
C PRO A 161 -7.38 32.74 2.53
N VAL A 162 -6.90 32.54 3.76
CA VAL A 162 -6.11 31.35 4.12
C VAL A 162 -7.04 30.13 4.25
N ILE A 163 -8.19 30.28 4.91
CA ILE A 163 -9.22 29.23 5.03
C ILE A 163 -9.70 28.81 3.64
N ALA A 164 -10.00 29.76 2.75
CA ALA A 164 -10.47 29.48 1.39
C ALA A 164 -9.43 28.70 0.55
N ARG A 165 -8.14 29.07 0.63
CA ARG A 165 -7.06 28.35 -0.06
C ARG A 165 -6.80 26.97 0.55
N MET A 166 -6.98 26.83 1.85
CA MET A 166 -6.91 25.55 2.53
C MET A 166 -8.03 24.62 2.04
N GLU A 167 -9.29 25.08 2.05
CA GLU A 167 -10.46 24.31 1.60
C GLU A 167 -10.39 23.89 0.12
N THR A 168 -9.74 24.70 -0.72
CA THR A 168 -9.55 24.39 -2.16
C THR A 168 -8.26 23.65 -2.47
N ALA A 169 -7.50 23.23 -1.44
CA ALA A 169 -6.19 22.57 -1.57
C ALA A 169 -5.14 23.39 -2.37
N ALA A 170 -5.35 24.69 -2.56
CA ALA A 170 -4.43 25.58 -3.28
C ALA A 170 -3.12 25.83 -2.52
N THR A 171 -3.07 25.50 -1.23
CA THR A 171 -1.89 25.62 -0.38
C THR A 171 -1.65 24.37 0.44
N ASN A 172 -0.44 24.21 0.99
CA ASN A 172 -0.17 23.21 2.01
C ASN A 172 -0.29 23.83 3.41
N PRO A 173 -1.44 23.71 4.10
CA PRO A 173 -1.60 24.27 5.44
C PRO A 173 -0.66 23.57 6.42
N GLN A 174 -0.19 24.31 7.44
CA GLN A 174 0.53 23.72 8.56
C GLN A 174 -0.44 23.02 9.51
N LEU A 175 0.05 22.06 10.29
CA LEU A 175 -0.77 21.33 11.27
C LEU A 175 -1.50 22.28 12.24
N ASP A 176 -0.79 23.29 12.76
CA ASP A 176 -1.39 24.31 13.63
C ASP A 176 -2.58 25.04 12.97
N THR A 177 -2.44 25.38 11.67
CA THR A 177 -3.50 26.05 10.91
C THR A 177 -4.74 25.16 10.78
N ILE A 178 -4.54 23.85 10.54
CA ILE A 178 -5.64 22.89 10.48
C ILE A 178 -6.34 22.78 11.85
N LEU A 179 -5.58 22.59 12.92
CA LEU A 179 -6.12 22.44 14.28
C LEU A 179 -6.90 23.68 14.72
N ARG A 180 -6.39 24.87 14.44
CA ARG A 180 -7.09 26.13 14.74
C ARG A 180 -8.38 26.29 13.95
N ALA A 181 -8.43 25.84 12.69
CA ALA A 181 -9.66 25.84 11.89
C ALA A 181 -10.70 24.83 12.39
N LEU A 182 -10.26 23.66 12.89
CA LEU A 182 -11.11 22.61 13.43
C LEU A 182 -11.67 22.93 14.82
N ALA A 183 -10.91 23.64 15.66
CA ALA A 183 -11.29 23.96 17.04
C ALA A 183 -12.70 24.61 17.19
N PRO A 184 -13.06 25.68 16.45
CA PRO A 184 -14.40 26.26 16.55
C PRO A 184 -15.52 25.36 15.99
N LEU A 185 -15.15 24.32 15.22
CA LEU A 185 -16.08 23.32 14.70
C LEU A 185 -16.33 22.17 15.70
N GLY A 186 -15.68 22.19 16.87
CA GLY A 186 -15.73 21.09 17.84
C GLY A 186 -15.06 19.82 17.32
N LYS A 187 -14.06 19.95 16.44
CA LYS A 187 -13.36 18.84 15.79
C LYS A 187 -11.87 18.83 16.16
N THR A 188 -11.23 17.68 15.97
CA THR A 188 -9.79 17.48 16.15
C THR A 188 -9.28 16.40 15.19
N LEU A 189 -7.97 16.14 15.20
CA LEU A 189 -7.33 15.08 14.44
C LEU A 189 -7.03 13.88 15.36
N ALA A 190 -7.09 12.69 14.78
CA ALA A 190 -6.64 11.45 15.41
C ALA A 190 -5.69 10.72 14.46
N VAL A 191 -4.73 9.97 15.02
CA VAL A 191 -3.93 9.02 14.25
C VAL A 191 -4.73 7.72 14.19
N VAL A 192 -5.07 7.28 12.98
CA VAL A 192 -5.86 6.10 12.71
C VAL A 192 -5.15 5.19 11.72
N ASP A 193 -5.55 3.93 11.65
CA ASP A 193 -5.01 2.99 10.67
C ASP A 193 -5.43 3.38 9.25
N VAL A 194 -4.53 3.16 8.29
CA VAL A 194 -4.83 3.34 6.87
C VAL A 194 -5.85 2.27 6.47
N ASN A 195 -7.02 2.70 6.02
CA ASN A 195 -8.11 1.81 5.63
C ASN A 195 -8.54 2.07 4.18
N GLU A 196 -9.57 1.36 3.72
CA GLU A 196 -10.03 1.51 2.34
C GLU A 196 -10.78 2.82 2.08
N GLU A 197 -11.48 3.36 3.07
CA GLU A 197 -12.23 4.61 2.95
C GLU A 197 -11.29 5.78 2.63
N VAL A 198 -10.08 5.70 3.17
CA VAL A 198 -8.97 6.60 2.86
C VAL A 198 -8.53 6.48 1.41
N ILE A 199 -8.43 5.26 0.86
CA ILE A 199 -7.77 4.99 -0.43
C ILE A 199 -8.76 5.03 -1.61
N ALA A 200 -10.07 4.95 -1.35
CA ALA A 200 -11.12 4.83 -2.38
C ALA A 200 -11.59 6.18 -3.00
N LEU A 201 -10.83 7.26 -2.81
CA LEU A 201 -11.16 8.61 -3.28
C LEU A 201 -10.53 8.92 -4.64
#